data_AF-A0A9D8JMV8-F1
#
_entry.id   AF-A0A9D8JMV8-F1
#
_cell.length_a   1.000
_cell.length_b   1.000
_cell.length_c   1.000
_cell.angle_alpha   90.00
_cell.angle_beta   90.00
_cell.angle_gamma   90.00
#
_symmetry.space_group_name_H-M   'P 1'
#
loop_
_entity.id
_entity.type
_entity.pdbx_description
1 polymer ?
#
loop_
_entity_poly.entity_id
_entity_poly.type
_entity_poly.pdbx_seq_one_letter_code
_entity_poly.pdbx_strand_id
1 'polypeptide(L)'
;MTMGEGDIIIENQKDLELFNDIEEKVLKEVHLGVDLNFLKVLDGEEATPDQIEFLKKKLNQEILVRLFGIANSVYYGKSRKREISTFLEVVLRLGMVYTKTFIIASSLFSLVPGKSADLFAARSFATSILARILGQN
;
A
#
# COMPACT_ATOMS: atom_id res chain seq x y z
N MET A 1 15.81 29.04 -2.04
CA MET A 1 14.53 28.35 -1.74
C MET A 1 14.82 26.88 -1.97
N THR A 2 14.92 26.10 -0.90
CA THR A 2 15.49 24.76 -0.88
C THR A 2 14.56 23.76 -1.59
N MET A 3 15.07 23.13 -2.64
CA MET A 3 14.41 22.04 -3.37
C MET A 3 14.50 20.76 -2.51
N GLY A 4 13.36 20.11 -2.29
CA GLY A 4 13.29 18.80 -1.64
C GLY A 4 13.43 17.69 -2.68
N GLU A 5 14.12 16.62 -2.33
CA GLU A 5 14.26 15.42 -3.16
C GLU A 5 12.87 14.82 -3.49
N GLY A 6 12.59 14.60 -4.78
CA GLY A 6 11.40 13.85 -5.23
C GLY A 6 10.48 14.54 -6.24
N ASP A 7 10.89 15.67 -6.84
CA ASP A 7 10.09 16.30 -7.89
C ASP A 7 9.96 15.37 -9.11
N ILE A 8 8.74 14.90 -9.39
CA ILE A 8 8.41 14.20 -10.64
C ILE A 8 8.59 15.23 -11.77
N ILE A 9 9.66 15.11 -12.54
CA ILE A 9 9.87 15.93 -13.74
C ILE A 9 8.90 15.43 -14.80
N ILE A 10 7.78 16.14 -14.97
CA ILE A 10 6.83 15.83 -16.03
C ILE A 10 7.29 16.56 -17.29
N GLU A 11 8.06 15.86 -18.12
CA GLU A 11 8.64 16.41 -19.36
C GLU A 11 7.58 16.65 -20.46
N ASN A 12 6.41 16.02 -20.34
CA ASN A 12 5.37 16.00 -21.35
C ASN A 12 4.05 16.58 -20.80
N GLN A 13 3.64 17.72 -21.35
CA GLN A 13 2.41 18.42 -20.98
C GLN A 13 1.16 17.55 -21.09
N LYS A 14 1.11 16.60 -22.03
CA LYS A 14 -0.04 15.69 -22.18
C LYS A 14 -0.13 14.68 -21.04
N ASP A 15 1.01 14.25 -20.51
CA ASP A 15 1.04 13.32 -19.38
C ASP A 15 0.56 14.05 -18.11
N LEU A 16 0.96 15.32 -17.93
CA LEU A 16 0.46 16.16 -16.85
C LEU A 16 -1.07 16.35 -16.94
N GLU A 17 -1.59 16.63 -18.13
CA GLU A 17 -3.03 16.78 -18.36
C GLU A 17 -3.79 15.48 -18.04
N LEU A 18 -3.26 14.32 -18.45
CA LEU A 18 -3.84 13.03 -18.13
C LEU A 18 -3.78 12.73 -16.61
N PHE A 19 -2.67 13.06 -15.93
CA PHE A 19 -2.57 12.90 -14.48
C PHE A 19 -3.58 13.75 -13.74
N ASN A 20 -3.74 15.02 -14.14
CA ASN A 20 -4.73 15.92 -13.54
C ASN A 20 -6.17 15.41 -13.78
N ASP A 21 -6.46 14.88 -14.96
CA ASP A 21 -7.77 14.29 -15.27
C ASP A 21 -8.06 13.04 -14.43
N ILE A 22 -7.05 12.18 -14.21
CA ILE A 22 -7.14 11.03 -13.30
C ILE A 22 -7.34 11.50 -11.85
N GLU A 23 -6.57 12.49 -11.39
CA GLU A 23 -6.71 13.04 -10.05
C GLU A 23 -8.12 13.60 -9.82
N GLU A 24 -8.64 14.37 -10.78
CA GLU A 24 -9.95 14.99 -10.68
C GLU A 24 -11.09 13.95 -10.72
N LYS A 25 -11.05 13.01 -11.68
CA LYS A 25 -12.14 12.05 -11.88
C LYS A 25 -12.09 10.85 -10.95
N VAL A 26 -10.90 10.45 -10.52
CA VAL A 26 -10.70 9.27 -9.67
C VAL A 26 -10.44 9.71 -8.24
N LEU A 27 -9.43 10.52 -7.96
CA LEU A 27 -8.99 10.74 -6.57
C LEU A 27 -9.90 11.68 -5.76
N LYS A 28 -10.56 12.65 -6.40
CA LYS A 28 -11.50 13.56 -5.70
C LYS A 28 -12.88 12.93 -5.44
N GLU A 29 -13.37 12.10 -6.36
CA GLU A 29 -14.69 11.46 -6.26
C GLU A 29 -14.64 10.10 -5.54
N VAL A 30 -13.47 9.44 -5.50
CA VAL A 30 -13.32 8.13 -4.88
C VAL A 30 -12.98 8.24 -3.39
N HIS A 31 -13.96 7.89 -2.56
CA HIS A 31 -13.73 7.65 -1.13
C HIS A 31 -13.14 6.26 -0.89
N LEU A 32 -11.81 6.18 -0.82
CA LEU A 32 -11.06 4.93 -0.58
C LEU A 32 -11.34 4.27 0.79
N GLY A 33 -12.16 4.87 1.65
CA GLY A 33 -12.43 4.36 3.00
C GLY A 33 -11.23 4.44 3.95
N VAL A 34 -10.12 5.04 3.51
CA VAL A 34 -8.93 5.37 4.29
C VAL A 34 -8.48 6.79 3.92
N ASP A 35 -8.21 7.62 4.93
CA ASP A 35 -7.59 8.93 4.69
C ASP A 35 -6.09 8.75 4.45
N LEU A 36 -5.66 9.04 3.22
CA LEU A 36 -4.29 8.86 2.74
C LEU A 36 -3.28 9.71 3.53
N ASN A 37 -3.71 10.78 4.20
CA ASN A 37 -2.81 11.57 5.04
C ASN A 37 -2.32 10.78 6.26
N PHE A 38 -3.13 9.86 6.80
CA PHE A 38 -2.66 8.99 7.88
C PHE A 38 -1.56 8.04 7.42
N LEU A 39 -1.55 7.69 6.13
CA LEU A 39 -0.51 6.80 5.57
C LEU A 39 0.84 7.49 5.41
N LYS A 40 0.94 8.81 5.62
CA LYS A 40 2.22 9.54 5.63
C LYS A 40 3.19 9.04 6.71
N VAL A 41 2.67 8.43 7.77
CA VAL A 41 3.49 7.73 8.78
C VAL A 41 4.33 6.61 8.16
N LEU A 42 3.94 6.05 7.01
CA LEU A 42 4.68 5.01 6.31
C LEU A 42 5.67 5.57 5.26
N ASP A 43 5.81 6.89 5.14
CA ASP A 43 6.76 7.53 4.21
C ASP A 43 8.12 7.83 4.85
N GLY A 44 8.18 7.92 6.19
CA GLY A 44 9.37 8.38 6.90
C GLY A 44 10.02 7.29 7.77
N GLU A 45 11.35 7.24 7.75
CA GLU A 45 12.14 6.37 8.62
C GLU A 45 12.02 6.71 10.11
N GLU A 46 11.54 7.91 10.44
CA GLU A 46 11.41 8.41 11.82
C GLU A 46 10.10 8.01 12.52
N ALA A 47 9.20 7.28 11.85
CA ALA A 47 7.93 6.87 12.43
C ALA A 47 8.15 5.98 13.65
N THR A 48 7.57 6.38 14.80
CA THR A 48 7.72 5.62 16.04
C THR A 48 6.91 4.32 15.99
N PRO A 49 7.34 3.27 16.72
CA PRO A 49 6.60 2.01 16.82
C PRO A 49 5.12 2.20 17.18
N ASP A 50 4.82 3.12 18.11
CA ASP A 50 3.46 3.41 18.54
C ASP A 50 2.64 4.13 17.47
N GLN A 51 3.25 5.03 16.71
CA GLN A 51 2.60 5.69 15.57
C GLN A 51 2.21 4.68 14.50
N ILE A 52 3.13 3.75 14.19
CA ILE A 52 2.87 2.68 13.24
C ILE A 52 1.74 1.78 13.75
N GLU A 53 1.81 1.30 14.99
CA GLU A 53 0.78 0.42 15.56
C GLU A 53 -0.59 1.10 15.61
N PHE A 54 -0.63 2.42 15.86
CA PHE A 54 -1.87 3.19 15.90
C PHE A 54 -2.59 3.25 14.54
N LEU A 55 -1.87 3.14 13.42
CA LEU A 55 -2.47 3.16 12.07
C LEU A 55 -3.56 2.10 11.89
N LYS A 56 -3.44 0.94 12.54
CA LYS A 56 -4.44 -0.13 12.43
C LYS A 56 -5.84 0.33 12.83
N LYS A 57 -5.96 1.33 13.71
CA LYS A 57 -7.26 1.90 14.14
C LYS A 57 -7.92 2.76 13.07
N LYS A 58 -7.19 3.14 12.03
CA LYS A 58 -7.66 3.96 10.90
C LYS A 58 -7.95 3.12 9.65
N LEU A 59 -7.64 1.82 9.68
CA LEU A 59 -7.87 0.89 8.59
C LEU A 59 -9.16 0.10 8.82
N ASN A 60 -9.85 -0.24 7.74
CA ASN A 60 -10.97 -1.16 7.81
C ASN A 60 -10.47 -2.59 8.15
N GLN A 61 -11.36 -3.42 8.72
CA GLN A 61 -11.00 -4.76 9.18
C GLN A 61 -10.57 -5.68 8.03
N GLU A 62 -11.16 -5.51 6.85
CA GLU A 62 -10.84 -6.34 5.70
C GLU A 62 -9.38 -6.15 5.23
N ILE A 63 -8.92 -4.91 5.13
CA ILE A 63 -7.52 -4.57 4.80
C ILE A 63 -6.58 -5.13 5.85
N LEU A 64 -6.94 -5.02 7.14
CA LEU A 64 -6.14 -5.59 8.23
C LEU A 64 -6.00 -7.11 8.08
N VAL A 65 -7.11 -7.83 7.89
CA VAL A 65 -7.08 -9.29 7.70
C VAL A 65 -6.19 -9.68 6.52
N ARG A 66 -6.29 -8.98 5.39
CA ARG A 66 -5.46 -9.23 4.20
C ARG A 66 -3.97 -8.98 4.50
N LEU A 67 -3.63 -7.87 5.15
CA LEU A 67 -2.24 -7.53 5.52
C LEU A 67 -1.62 -8.55 6.47
N PHE A 68 -2.34 -8.93 7.52
CA PHE A 68 -1.88 -9.95 8.47
C PHE A 68 -1.75 -11.32 7.80
N GLY A 69 -2.69 -11.68 6.92
CA GLY A 69 -2.63 -12.92 6.14
C GLY A 69 -1.40 -12.99 5.23
N ILE A 70 -1.07 -11.89 4.55
CA ILE A 70 0.11 -11.82 3.68
C ILE A 70 1.39 -11.87 4.50
N ALA A 71 1.48 -11.12 5.60
CA ALA A 71 2.68 -11.09 6.42
C ALA A 71 2.95 -12.43 7.12
N ASN A 72 1.89 -13.19 7.44
CA ASN A 72 1.98 -14.57 7.95
C ASN A 72 2.08 -15.64 6.85
N SER A 73 1.97 -15.29 5.57
CA SER A 73 2.07 -16.26 4.48
C SER A 73 3.46 -16.89 4.40
N VAL A 74 3.53 -18.11 3.85
CA VAL A 74 4.78 -18.88 3.68
C VAL A 74 5.84 -18.09 2.91
N TYR A 75 5.43 -17.20 2.00
CA TYR A 75 6.32 -16.37 1.20
C TYR A 75 7.05 -15.32 2.06
N TYR A 76 6.37 -14.73 3.05
CA TYR A 76 6.97 -13.72 3.95
C TYR A 76 7.45 -14.30 5.29
N GLY A 77 7.04 -15.51 5.65
CA GLY A 77 7.41 -16.19 6.90
C GLY A 77 7.74 -17.66 6.70
N LYS A 78 9.04 -18.00 6.71
CA LYS A 78 9.51 -19.39 6.87
C LYS A 78 8.89 -19.98 8.14
N SER A 79 8.47 -21.25 8.07
CA SER A 79 7.79 -22.11 9.07
C SER A 79 8.39 -22.22 10.49
N ARG A 80 9.13 -21.24 11.01
CA ARG A 80 9.71 -21.19 12.36
C ARG A 80 9.67 -19.82 13.05
N LYS A 81 9.21 -18.74 12.40
CA LYS A 81 9.05 -17.43 13.07
C LYS A 81 7.64 -17.32 13.67
N ARG A 82 7.59 -16.84 14.92
CA ARG A 82 6.39 -16.51 15.71
C ARG A 82 5.33 -15.83 14.84
N GLU A 83 4.09 -16.26 15.01
CA GLU A 83 2.90 -15.66 14.41
C GLU A 83 2.91 -14.14 14.64
N ILE A 84 2.70 -13.38 13.56
CA ILE A 84 2.61 -11.92 13.65
C ILE A 84 1.27 -11.56 14.27
N SER A 85 1.34 -10.78 15.35
CA SER A 85 0.19 -10.39 16.17
C SER A 85 0.00 -8.88 16.28
N THR A 86 1.01 -8.08 15.90
CA THR A 86 0.93 -6.61 15.89
C THR A 86 1.04 -6.04 14.50
N PHE A 87 0.49 -4.84 14.29
CA PHE A 87 0.58 -4.17 13.00
C PHE A 87 2.00 -3.67 12.72
N LEU A 88 2.74 -3.29 13.76
CA LEU A 88 4.18 -3.02 13.68
C LEU A 88 4.95 -4.21 13.10
N GLU A 89 4.69 -5.43 13.57
CA GLU A 89 5.33 -6.64 13.05
C GLU A 89 5.00 -6.90 11.58
N VAL A 90 3.78 -6.57 11.14
CA VAL A 90 3.37 -6.60 9.72
C VAL A 90 4.23 -5.62 8.92
N VAL A 91 4.29 -4.36 9.35
CA VAL A 91 5.04 -3.31 8.66
C VAL A 91 6.53 -3.63 8.61
N LEU A 92 7.12 -4.13 9.69
CA LEU A 92 8.52 -4.54 9.74
C LEU A 92 8.83 -5.72 8.80
N ARG A 93 7.85 -6.60 8.56
CA ARG A 93 8.04 -7.76 7.67
C ARG A 93 7.86 -7.43 6.20
N LEU A 94 6.87 -6.62 5.88
CA LEU A 94 6.55 -6.25 4.50
C LEU A 94 7.40 -5.07 4.01
N GLY A 95 7.81 -4.19 4.92
CA GLY A 95 8.38 -2.87 4.65
C GLY A 95 7.31 -1.78 4.63
N MET A 96 7.69 -0.54 4.97
CA MET A 96 6.78 0.61 5.05
C MET A 96 6.13 0.92 3.70
N VAL A 97 6.95 1.08 2.65
CA VAL A 97 6.50 1.38 1.28
C VAL A 97 5.54 0.31 0.76
N TYR A 98 5.88 -0.97 0.91
CA TYR A 98 5.02 -2.07 0.47
C TYR A 98 3.70 -2.10 1.25
N THR A 99 3.76 -1.86 2.56
CA THR A 99 2.54 -1.80 3.38
C THR A 99 1.62 -0.67 2.92
N LYS A 100 2.17 0.52 2.68
CA LYS A 100 1.42 1.68 2.18
C LYS A 100 0.78 1.39 0.83
N THR A 101 1.55 0.88 -0.13
CA THR A 101 1.05 0.51 -1.45
C THR A 101 -0.05 -0.54 -1.36
N PHE A 102 0.09 -1.53 -0.48
CA PHE A 102 -0.90 -2.58 -0.31
C PHE A 102 -2.21 -2.06 0.30
N ILE A 103 -2.13 -1.14 1.26
CA ILE A 103 -3.31 -0.47 1.83
C ILE A 103 -4.05 0.28 0.73
N ILE A 104 -3.35 1.08 -0.08
CA ILE A 104 -3.96 1.86 -1.17
C ILE A 104 -4.59 0.94 -2.22
N ALA A 105 -3.86 -0.07 -2.68
CA ALA A 105 -4.35 -1.03 -3.66
C ALA A 105 -5.58 -1.80 -3.13
N SER A 106 -5.54 -2.27 -1.89
CA SER A 106 -6.67 -2.98 -1.28
C SER A 106 -7.88 -2.08 -1.10
N SER A 107 -7.66 -0.82 -0.74
CA SER A 107 -8.71 0.19 -0.64
C SER A 107 -9.37 0.40 -2.00
N LEU A 108 -8.58 0.51 -3.07
CA LEU A 108 -9.09 0.64 -4.43
C LEU A 108 -9.89 -0.60 -4.88
N PHE A 109 -9.38 -1.81 -4.61
CA PHE A 109 -10.08 -3.04 -4.97
C PHE A 109 -11.38 -3.23 -4.18
N SER A 110 -11.45 -2.74 -2.94
CA SER A 110 -12.67 -2.83 -2.13
C SER A 110 -13.85 -2.02 -2.69
N LEU A 111 -13.58 -1.06 -3.58
CA LEU A 111 -14.61 -0.25 -4.25
C LEU A 111 -15.29 -0.97 -5.40
N VAL A 112 -14.68 -2.04 -5.91
CA VAL A 112 -15.23 -2.81 -7.02
C VAL A 112 -15.82 -4.10 -6.45
N PRO A 113 -17.16 -4.22 -6.37
CA PRO A 113 -17.78 -5.43 -5.84
C PRO A 113 -17.63 -6.60 -6.83
N GLY A 114 -17.45 -7.81 -6.28
CA GLY A 114 -17.58 -9.06 -7.02
C GLY A 114 -16.27 -9.84 -7.23
N LYS A 115 -16.42 -11.13 -7.58
CA LYS A 115 -15.30 -12.09 -7.72
C LYS A 115 -14.23 -11.67 -8.73
N SER A 116 -14.57 -10.82 -9.69
CA SER A 116 -13.63 -10.27 -10.67
C SER A 116 -12.60 -9.34 -10.02
N ALA A 117 -12.99 -8.56 -9.02
CA ALA A 117 -12.09 -7.65 -8.30
C ALA A 117 -11.07 -8.43 -7.46
N ASP A 118 -11.49 -9.50 -6.78
CA ASP A 118 -10.58 -10.35 -6.01
C ASP A 118 -9.55 -11.04 -6.89
N LEU A 119 -9.96 -11.55 -8.06
CA LEU A 119 -9.05 -12.15 -9.02
C LEU A 119 -8.04 -11.11 -9.57
N PHE A 120 -8.51 -9.90 -9.86
CA PHE A 120 -7.66 -8.82 -10.31
C PHE A 120 -6.65 -8.43 -9.24
N ALA A 121 -7.09 -8.27 -7.98
CA ALA A 121 -6.23 -7.99 -6.84
C ALA A 121 -5.15 -9.07 -6.64
N ALA A 122 -5.53 -10.35 -6.69
CA ALA A 122 -4.61 -11.46 -6.57
C ALA A 122 -3.58 -11.47 -7.71
N ARG A 123 -4.01 -11.21 -8.95
CA ARG A 123 -3.13 -11.12 -10.11
C ARG A 123 -2.17 -9.94 -9.99
N SER A 124 -2.66 -8.75 -9.67
CA SER A 124 -1.84 -7.56 -9.45
C SER A 124 -0.80 -7.79 -8.36
N PHE A 125 -1.20 -8.44 -7.25
CA PHE A 125 -0.28 -8.82 -6.19
C PHE A 125 0.81 -9.79 -6.69
N ALA A 126 0.43 -10.89 -7.35
CA ALA A 126 1.40 -11.84 -7.89
C ALA A 126 2.37 -11.18 -8.89
N THR A 127 1.86 -10.32 -9.78
CA THR A 127 2.68 -9.53 -10.71
C THR A 127 3.65 -8.62 -9.95
N SER A 128 3.23 -7.95 -8.88
CA SER A 128 4.12 -7.08 -8.09
C SER A 128 5.26 -7.87 -7.43
N ILE A 129 4.98 -9.08 -6.95
CA ILE A 129 5.99 -9.99 -6.39
C ILE A 129 6.99 -10.40 -7.45
N LEU A 130 6.51 -10.82 -8.63
CA LEU A 130 7.38 -11.22 -9.75
C LEU A 130 8.22 -10.05 -10.23
N ALA A 131 7.63 -8.86 -10.42
CA ALA A 131 8.34 -7.65 -10.81
C ALA A 131 9.46 -7.31 -9.81
N ARG A 132 9.20 -7.45 -8.52
CA ARG A 132 10.22 -7.27 -7.48
C ARG A 132 11.35 -8.28 -7.59
N ILE A 133 11.05 -9.56 -7.77
CA ILE A 133 12.07 -10.61 -7.93
C ILE A 133 12.93 -10.34 -9.17
N LEU A 134 12.30 -9.93 -10.27
CA LEU A 134 12.99 -9.67 -11.54
C LEU A 134 13.82 -8.38 -11.52
N GLY A 135 13.33 -7.33 -10.84
CA GLY A 135 14.00 -6.04 -10.73
C GLY A 135 15.07 -5.96 -9.63
N GLN A 136 15.28 -7.02 -8.85
CA GLN A 136 16.36 -7.14 -7.85
C GLN A 136 17.63 -7.80 -8.40
N ASN A 137 17.78 -7.91 -9.73
CA ASN A 137 19.01 -8.33 -10.42
C ASN A 137 19.80 -7.13 -10.96
#